data_AF-A0AAW8M1R2-F1
#
_entry.id   AF-A0AAW8M1R2-F1
#
_cell.length_a   1.000
_cell.length_b   1.000
_cell.length_c   1.000
_cell.angle_alpha   90.00
_cell.angle_beta   90.00
_cell.angle_gamma   90.00
#
_symmetry.space_group_name_H-M   'P 1'
#
loop_
_entity.id
_entity.type
_entity.pdbx_description
1 polymer ?
#
loop_
_entity_poly.entity_id
_entity_poly.type
_entity_poly.pdbx_seq_one_letter_code
_entity_poly.pdbx_strand_id
1 'polypeptide(L)'
;METTLSNQSRSIVHGDQGGRDVIKNYYSVSSSQVAGWLKLLESQIESQNKDARDKFVQSLQFFVDRRDEADVVGLKDKIEKSTFKIDYYSALKKKEEFSKLLMKYQEFSSAQELFAYFMSIIHDVFDEKICPIIGELSYLDMQKIVDDQIIDKIFNEIGDGSDMLLINRNHVRGMIYWLADKCYVRWH
;
A
#
# COMPACT_ATOMS: atom_id res chain seq x y z
N MET A 1 -54.30 -12.50 39.64
CA MET A 1 -52.96 -12.18 39.09
C MET A 1 -53.19 -11.17 37.98
N GLU A 2 -52.91 -9.89 38.23
CA GLU A 2 -53.08 -8.84 37.23
C GLU A 2 -51.88 -8.82 36.28
N THR A 3 -52.13 -8.98 34.99
CA THR A 3 -51.16 -8.80 33.91
C THR A 3 -51.11 -7.32 33.53
N THR A 4 -50.06 -6.63 33.94
CA THR A 4 -49.79 -5.25 33.55
C THR A 4 -49.42 -5.20 32.06
N LEU A 5 -50.34 -4.73 31.23
CA LEU A 5 -50.11 -4.45 29.81
C LEU A 5 -49.41 -3.09 29.68
N SER A 6 -48.13 -3.12 29.29
CA SER A 6 -47.37 -1.91 28.95
C SER A 6 -47.85 -1.34 27.60
N ASN A 7 -48.38 -0.12 27.59
CA ASN A 7 -48.82 0.60 26.39
C ASN A 7 -47.81 1.69 26.01
N GLN A 8 -47.25 1.61 24.80
CA GLN A 8 -46.19 2.52 24.29
C GLN A 8 -46.67 3.48 23.19
N SER A 9 -47.98 3.63 22.99
CA SER A 9 -48.61 4.31 21.84
C SER A 9 -48.34 5.81 21.66
N ARG A 10 -47.50 6.45 22.49
CA ARG A 10 -47.14 7.89 22.36
C ARG A 10 -45.64 8.17 22.58
N SER A 11 -44.80 7.18 22.31
CA SER A 11 -43.36 7.35 22.42
C SER A 11 -42.82 8.15 21.23
N ILE A 12 -42.03 9.18 21.51
CA ILE A 12 -41.27 9.94 20.50
C ILE A 12 -39.80 9.66 20.77
N VAL A 13 -39.16 8.87 19.92
CA VAL A 13 -37.76 8.47 20.08
C VAL A 13 -36.99 8.84 18.83
N HIS A 14 -35.87 9.53 19.01
CA HIS A 14 -34.98 9.96 17.92
C HIS A 14 -33.97 8.86 17.50
N GLY A 15 -34.18 7.63 18.00
CA GLY A 15 -33.33 6.45 17.84
C GLY A 15 -34.13 5.19 18.17
N ASP A 16 -33.45 4.09 18.50
CA ASP A 16 -34.11 2.78 18.58
C ASP A 16 -34.92 2.59 19.87
N GLN A 17 -36.11 1.99 19.73
CA GLN A 17 -36.97 1.57 20.84
C GLN A 17 -37.19 0.06 20.75
N GLY A 18 -36.70 -0.68 21.74
CA GLY A 18 -36.82 -2.15 21.82
C GLY A 18 -37.53 -2.61 23.10
N GLY A 19 -38.29 -3.70 23.01
CA GLY A 19 -39.05 -4.26 24.14
C GLY A 19 -38.28 -5.25 25.04
N ARG A 20 -37.13 -5.77 24.59
CA ARG A 20 -36.21 -6.61 25.38
C ARG A 20 -34.78 -6.08 25.32
N ASP A 21 -34.07 -6.29 24.21
CA ASP A 21 -32.74 -5.72 23.97
C ASP A 21 -32.64 -5.16 22.54
N VAL A 22 -31.95 -4.04 22.38
CA VAL A 22 -31.49 -3.54 21.07
C VAL A 22 -29.99 -3.77 20.99
N ILE A 23 -29.59 -4.80 20.25
CA ILE A 23 -28.17 -5.11 20.02
C ILE A 23 -27.74 -4.37 18.75
N LYS A 24 -26.99 -3.28 18.91
CA LYS A 24 -26.33 -2.60 17.80
C LYS A 24 -24.92 -3.16 17.63
N ASN A 25 -24.74 -3.98 16.60
CA ASN A 25 -23.39 -4.34 16.15
C ASN A 25 -22.81 -3.14 15.39
N TYR A 26 -22.14 -2.26 16.12
CA TYR A 26 -21.27 -1.28 15.50
C TYR A 26 -20.03 -2.01 15.00
N TYR A 27 -19.98 -2.32 13.70
CA TYR A 27 -18.71 -2.60 13.06
C TYR A 27 -17.91 -1.30 13.15
N SER A 28 -16.99 -1.24 14.11
CA SER A 28 -15.90 -0.29 14.06
C SER A 28 -15.11 -0.62 12.81
N VAL A 29 -15.43 0.00 11.67
CA VAL A 29 -14.49 0.09 10.57
C VAL A 29 -13.34 0.92 11.14
N SER A 30 -12.30 0.26 11.64
CA SER A 30 -11.02 0.94 11.83
C SER A 30 -10.60 1.32 10.42
N SER A 31 -10.92 2.55 10.00
CA SER A 31 -10.52 3.02 8.69
C SER A 31 -9.00 3.06 8.71
N SER A 32 -8.36 2.13 8.00
CA SER A 32 -6.91 2.15 7.84
C SER A 32 -6.51 3.50 7.24
N GLN A 33 -5.28 3.93 7.53
CA GLN A 33 -4.74 5.14 6.91
C GLN A 33 -4.83 5.07 5.38
N VAL A 34 -4.66 3.86 4.82
CA VAL A 34 -4.85 3.53 3.40
C VAL A 34 -6.28 3.81 2.93
N ALA A 35 -7.31 3.35 3.65
CA ALA A 35 -8.70 3.64 3.32
C ALA A 35 -9.00 5.15 3.32
N GLY A 36 -8.41 5.89 4.27
CA GLY A 36 -8.51 7.35 4.32
C GLY A 36 -7.92 8.03 3.09
N TRP A 37 -6.71 7.62 2.67
CA TRP A 37 -6.08 8.16 1.46
C TRP A 37 -6.80 7.75 0.18
N LEU A 38 -7.32 6.52 0.08
CA LEU A 38 -8.12 6.08 -1.07
C LEU A 38 -9.37 6.95 -1.25
N LYS A 39 -10.10 7.20 -0.17
CA LYS A 39 -11.27 8.08 -0.20
C LYS A 39 -10.90 9.53 -0.55
N LEU A 40 -9.78 10.02 -0.03
CA LEU A 40 -9.28 11.36 -0.36
C LEU A 40 -8.90 11.45 -1.84
N LEU A 41 -8.27 10.41 -2.40
CA LEU A 41 -7.89 10.33 -3.80
C LEU A 41 -9.11 10.37 -4.72
N GLU A 42 -10.16 9.62 -4.40
CA GLU A 42 -11.43 9.67 -5.13
C GLU A 42 -11.98 11.10 -5.19
N SER A 43 -12.06 11.76 -4.03
CA SER A 43 -12.52 13.15 -3.95
C SER A 43 -11.64 14.12 -4.74
N GLN A 44 -10.31 13.94 -4.71
CA GLN A 44 -9.37 14.76 -5.47
C GLN A 44 -9.54 14.58 -6.97
N ILE A 45 -9.75 13.35 -7.44
CA ILE A 45 -9.96 13.05 -8.87
C ILE A 45 -11.30 13.63 -9.36
N GLU A 46 -12.38 13.42 -8.61
CA GLU A 46 -13.71 13.92 -8.95
C GLU A 46 -13.74 15.46 -9.02
N SER A 47 -13.09 16.12 -8.07
CA SER A 47 -12.98 17.58 -8.02
C SER A 47 -11.88 18.17 -8.91
N GLN A 48 -11.09 17.33 -9.58
CA GLN A 48 -9.86 17.71 -10.31
C GLN A 48 -8.87 18.52 -9.46
N ASN A 49 -8.88 18.31 -8.14
CA ASN A 49 -7.99 18.98 -7.20
C ASN A 49 -6.59 18.34 -7.23
N LYS A 50 -5.69 18.97 -7.97
CA LYS A 50 -4.29 18.57 -8.16
C LYS A 50 -3.38 19.29 -7.16
N ASP A 51 -3.56 18.99 -5.89
CA ASP A 51 -2.93 19.69 -4.77
C ASP A 51 -1.41 19.48 -4.66
N ALA A 52 -0.87 18.44 -5.32
CA ALA A 52 0.56 18.12 -5.33
C ALA A 52 1.23 18.32 -6.70
N ARG A 53 0.64 19.14 -7.58
CA ARG A 53 1.08 19.33 -8.97
C ARG A 53 2.57 19.70 -9.12
N ASP A 54 3.09 20.50 -8.19
CA ASP A 54 4.42 21.10 -8.33
C ASP A 54 5.51 20.43 -7.49
N LYS A 55 5.16 19.53 -6.56
CA LYS A 55 6.09 18.94 -5.60
C LYS A 55 5.64 17.56 -5.13
N PHE A 56 6.61 16.69 -4.86
CA PHE A 56 6.34 15.48 -4.12
C PHE A 56 6.12 15.79 -2.63
N VAL A 57 5.22 15.05 -1.99
CA VAL A 57 5.08 14.99 -0.54
C VAL A 57 6.39 14.46 0.06
N GLN A 58 6.71 14.91 1.27
CA GLN A 58 7.99 14.59 1.90
C GLN A 58 8.24 13.08 2.04
N SER A 59 7.18 12.32 2.34
CA SER A 59 7.24 10.86 2.48
C SER A 59 7.64 10.17 1.18
N LEU A 60 7.14 10.62 0.03
CA LEU A 60 7.52 10.08 -1.27
C LEU A 60 8.87 10.62 -1.74
N GLN A 61 9.16 11.90 -1.48
CA GLN A 61 10.43 12.53 -1.85
C GLN A 61 11.63 11.76 -1.30
N PHE A 62 11.52 11.25 -0.07
CA PHE A 62 12.52 10.36 0.53
C PHE A 62 12.93 9.21 -0.41
N PHE A 63 11.97 8.53 -1.03
CA PHE A 63 12.26 7.41 -1.94
C PHE A 63 12.64 7.85 -3.37
N VAL A 64 12.24 9.04 -3.79
CA VAL A 64 12.62 9.62 -5.10
C VAL A 64 14.09 9.98 -5.12
N ASP A 65 14.57 10.55 -4.01
CA ASP A 65 15.97 10.88 -3.79
C ASP A 65 16.77 9.60 -3.73
N ARG A 66 17.80 9.52 -4.56
CA ARG A 66 18.66 8.34 -4.61
C ARG A 66 19.45 8.27 -3.31
N ARG A 67 19.53 7.07 -2.71
CA ARG A 67 20.44 6.85 -1.59
C ARG A 67 21.89 6.86 -2.10
N ASP A 68 22.69 7.81 -1.61
CA ASP A 68 24.06 8.08 -2.10
C ASP A 68 25.10 7.01 -1.74
N GLU A 69 24.75 6.04 -0.89
CA GLU A 69 25.69 5.09 -0.28
C GLU A 69 25.52 3.65 -0.80
N ALA A 70 25.66 3.41 -2.11
CA ALA A 70 25.54 2.06 -2.67
C ALA A 70 26.72 1.68 -3.59
N ASP A 71 27.35 0.55 -3.27
CA ASP A 71 28.46 -0.06 -4.03
C ASP A 71 28.02 -0.63 -5.39
N VAL A 72 26.72 -0.89 -5.55
CA VAL A 72 26.11 -1.43 -6.77
C VAL A 72 24.97 -0.53 -7.20
N VAL A 73 25.12 0.03 -8.41
CA VAL A 73 24.25 1.08 -8.92
C VAL A 73 23.35 0.53 -10.02
N GLY A 74 22.05 0.79 -9.89
CA GLY A 74 21.09 0.46 -10.94
C GLY A 74 20.61 -0.99 -10.90
N LEU A 75 19.40 -1.18 -11.44
CA LEU A 75 18.71 -2.46 -11.38
C LEU A 75 19.48 -3.61 -12.07
N LYS A 76 20.11 -3.32 -13.22
CA LYS A 76 20.80 -4.33 -14.02
C LYS A 76 21.97 -4.95 -13.25
N ASP A 77 22.87 -4.11 -12.76
CA ASP A 77 24.07 -4.55 -12.02
C ASP A 77 23.69 -5.29 -10.72
N LYS A 78 22.59 -4.89 -10.06
CA LYS A 78 22.06 -5.58 -8.89
C LYS A 78 21.49 -6.96 -9.19
N ILE A 79 20.88 -7.15 -10.35
CA ILE A 79 20.40 -8.47 -10.78
C ILE A 79 21.59 -9.34 -11.15
N GLU A 80 22.57 -8.82 -11.88
CA GLU A 80 23.76 -9.56 -12.30
C GLU A 80 24.65 -10.00 -11.12
N LYS A 81 24.73 -9.19 -10.06
CA LYS A 81 25.45 -9.56 -8.82
C LYS A 81 24.65 -10.45 -7.87
N SER A 82 23.33 -10.57 -8.07
CA SER A 82 22.50 -11.39 -7.19
C SER A 82 22.74 -12.88 -7.45
N THR A 83 22.61 -13.70 -6.41
CA THR A 83 22.54 -15.16 -6.53
C THR A 83 21.21 -15.62 -7.16
N PHE A 84 20.23 -14.73 -7.28
CA PHE A 84 18.91 -15.00 -7.82
C PHE A 84 18.86 -14.89 -9.34
N LYS A 85 18.25 -15.90 -9.99
CA LYS A 85 17.98 -15.89 -11.44
C LYS A 85 16.75 -15.04 -11.76
N ILE A 86 16.85 -13.73 -11.59
CA ILE A 86 15.80 -12.77 -11.94
C ILE A 86 15.92 -12.44 -13.44
N ASP A 87 14.83 -12.58 -14.19
CA ASP A 87 14.80 -12.11 -15.58
C ASP A 87 14.77 -10.58 -15.64
N TYR A 88 15.86 -9.99 -16.13
CA TYR A 88 16.04 -8.55 -16.23
C TYR A 88 14.94 -7.88 -17.06
N TYR A 89 14.52 -8.46 -18.19
CA TYR A 89 13.51 -7.83 -19.05
C TYR A 89 12.14 -7.80 -18.38
N SER A 90 11.75 -8.89 -17.72
CA SER A 90 10.53 -8.94 -16.92
C SER A 90 10.57 -7.97 -15.73
N ALA A 91 11.71 -7.82 -15.06
CA ALA A 91 11.90 -6.86 -13.98
C ALA A 91 11.79 -5.40 -14.47
N LEU A 92 12.46 -5.10 -15.59
CA LEU A 92 12.43 -3.77 -16.22
C LEU A 92 11.01 -3.38 -16.63
N LYS A 93 10.26 -4.29 -17.26
CA LYS A 93 8.87 -4.04 -17.66
C LYS A 93 7.99 -3.68 -16.46
N LYS A 94 8.11 -4.43 -15.36
CA LYS A 94 7.35 -4.15 -14.12
C LYS A 94 7.75 -2.81 -13.50
N LYS A 95 9.05 -2.49 -13.50
CA LYS A 95 9.54 -1.17 -13.06
C LYS A 95 8.89 -0.04 -13.88
N GLU A 96 8.88 -0.18 -15.20
CA GLU A 96 8.28 0.82 -16.10
C GLU A 96 6.77 0.96 -15.92
N GLU A 97 6.04 -0.15 -15.74
CA GLU A 97 4.61 -0.14 -15.44
C GLU A 97 4.32 0.67 -14.17
N PHE A 98 5.09 0.45 -13.11
CA PHE A 98 4.97 1.24 -11.89
C PHE A 98 5.36 2.71 -12.10
N SER A 99 6.46 3.01 -12.79
CA SER A 99 6.86 4.41 -13.08
C SER A 99 5.76 5.18 -13.81
N LYS A 100 5.08 4.56 -14.78
CA LYS A 100 3.94 5.16 -15.49
C LYS A 100 2.75 5.39 -14.56
N LEU A 101 2.47 4.44 -13.66
CA LEU A 101 1.43 4.59 -12.65
C LEU A 101 1.73 5.77 -11.71
N LEU A 102 2.97 5.86 -11.21
CA LEU A 102 3.42 6.95 -10.36
C LEU A 102 3.25 8.31 -11.07
N MET A 103 3.71 8.43 -12.31
CA MET A 103 3.56 9.66 -13.11
C MET A 103 2.09 10.05 -13.34
N LYS A 104 1.19 9.07 -13.51
CA LYS A 104 -0.24 9.32 -13.69
C LYS A 104 -0.87 9.98 -12.47
N TYR A 105 -0.44 9.61 -11.27
CA TYR A 105 -1.02 10.09 -10.02
C TYR A 105 -0.12 11.08 -9.25
N GLN A 106 1.00 11.50 -9.84
CA GLN A 106 1.95 12.40 -9.18
C GLN A 106 1.36 13.78 -8.84
N GLU A 107 0.23 14.17 -9.41
CA GLU A 107 -0.39 15.47 -9.11
C GLU A 107 -1.32 15.43 -7.88
N PHE A 108 -1.51 14.26 -7.25
CA PHE A 108 -2.43 14.05 -6.12
C PHE A 108 -1.66 13.64 -4.86
N SER A 109 -1.71 14.46 -3.81
CA SER A 109 -0.98 14.19 -2.56
C SER A 109 -1.33 12.84 -1.94
N SER A 110 -2.62 12.47 -1.95
CA SER A 110 -3.13 11.23 -1.36
C SER A 110 -2.57 9.98 -2.05
N ALA A 111 -2.46 10.00 -3.38
CA ALA A 111 -1.85 8.91 -4.12
C ALA A 111 -0.35 8.81 -3.85
N GLN A 112 0.33 9.95 -3.71
CA GLN A 112 1.74 9.95 -3.35
C GLN A 112 1.99 9.39 -1.95
N GLU A 113 1.14 9.72 -0.97
CA GLU A 113 1.21 9.15 0.39
C GLU A 113 0.95 7.63 0.36
N LEU A 114 -0.02 7.15 -0.42
CA LEU A 114 -0.26 5.72 -0.64
C LEU A 114 0.99 5.03 -1.19
N PHE A 115 1.61 5.58 -2.23
CA PHE A 115 2.81 5.00 -2.80
C PHE A 115 4.00 5.03 -1.83
N ALA A 116 4.18 6.14 -1.09
CA ALA A 116 5.22 6.24 -0.07
C ALA A 116 5.05 5.19 1.04
N TYR A 117 3.81 4.96 1.50
CA TYR A 117 3.51 3.94 2.49
C TYR A 117 3.79 2.51 1.97
N PHE A 118 3.41 2.20 0.73
CA PHE A 118 3.73 0.89 0.15
C PHE A 118 5.25 0.72 -0.05
N MET A 119 5.95 1.78 -0.43
CA MET A 119 7.41 1.77 -0.54
C MET A 119 8.09 1.57 0.81
N SER A 120 7.57 2.15 1.90
CA SER A 120 8.13 1.93 3.24
C SER A 120 7.96 0.49 3.69
N ILE A 121 6.79 -0.13 3.47
CA ILE A 121 6.59 -1.56 3.74
C ILE A 121 7.62 -2.41 3.00
N ILE A 122 7.84 -2.13 1.71
CA ILE A 122 8.83 -2.85 0.91
C ILE A 122 10.23 -2.66 1.50
N HIS A 123 10.63 -1.41 1.73
CA HIS A 123 11.93 -1.05 2.28
C HIS A 123 12.21 -1.80 3.58
N ASP A 124 11.28 -1.75 4.53
CA ASP A 124 11.45 -2.35 5.86
C ASP A 124 11.53 -3.88 5.78
N VAL A 125 10.71 -4.53 4.94
CA VAL A 125 10.81 -5.99 4.74
C VAL A 125 12.17 -6.37 4.15
N PHE A 126 12.68 -5.60 3.19
CA PHE A 126 13.99 -5.89 2.64
C PHE A 126 15.11 -5.67 3.67
N ASP A 127 15.09 -4.55 4.38
CA ASP A 127 16.13 -4.19 5.35
C ASP A 127 16.15 -5.12 6.56
N GLU A 128 14.98 -5.43 7.12
CA GLU A 128 14.88 -6.18 8.38
C GLU A 128 14.83 -7.71 8.19
N LYS A 129 14.34 -8.20 7.04
CA LYS A 129 14.03 -9.64 6.88
C LYS A 129 14.80 -10.33 5.76
N ILE A 130 15.06 -9.63 4.65
CA ILE A 130 15.74 -10.24 3.50
C ILE A 130 17.25 -10.00 3.58
N CYS A 131 17.70 -8.76 3.76
CA CYS A 131 19.10 -8.38 3.83
C CYS A 131 19.91 -9.21 4.84
N PRO A 132 19.44 -9.47 6.08
CA PRO A 132 20.23 -10.19 7.07
C PRO A 132 20.54 -11.65 6.71
N ILE A 133 19.72 -12.27 5.84
CA ILE A 133 19.81 -13.69 5.50
C ILE A 133 20.10 -13.93 4.01
N ILE A 134 20.38 -12.86 3.25
CA ILE A 134 20.43 -12.88 1.79
C ILE A 134 21.43 -13.90 1.21
N GLY A 135 22.56 -14.13 1.89
CA GLY A 135 23.60 -15.07 1.45
C GLY A 135 23.18 -16.55 1.52
N GLU A 136 22.22 -16.88 2.36
CA GLU A 136 21.71 -18.25 2.56
C GLU A 136 20.30 -18.44 1.99
N LEU A 137 19.64 -17.33 1.61
CA LEU A 137 18.26 -17.32 1.16
C LEU A 137 18.12 -17.92 -0.23
N SER A 138 17.21 -18.87 -0.42
CA SER A 138 16.86 -19.37 -1.74
C SER A 138 15.94 -18.36 -2.47
N TYR A 139 15.94 -18.40 -3.80
CA TYR A 139 15.03 -17.57 -4.58
C TYR A 139 13.55 -17.82 -4.23
N LEU A 140 13.18 -19.09 -3.98
CA LEU A 140 11.81 -19.45 -3.64
C LEU A 140 11.39 -18.89 -2.28
N ASP A 141 12.28 -18.95 -1.28
CA ASP A 141 12.02 -18.41 0.05
C ASP A 141 11.93 -16.87 0.02
N MET A 142 12.79 -16.21 -0.76
CA MET A 142 12.69 -14.77 -1.00
C MET A 142 11.34 -14.41 -1.63
N GLN A 143 10.91 -15.14 -2.66
CA GLN A 143 9.60 -14.91 -3.28
C GLN A 143 8.45 -15.10 -2.29
N LYS A 144 8.53 -16.11 -1.42
CA LYS A 144 7.53 -16.34 -0.38
C LYS A 144 7.47 -15.19 0.62
N ILE A 145 8.60 -14.68 1.08
CA ILE A 145 8.65 -13.49 1.95
C ILE A 145 8.01 -12.28 1.24
N VAL A 146 8.33 -12.06 -0.03
CA VAL A 146 7.75 -10.97 -0.82
C VAL A 146 6.23 -11.14 -0.97
N ASP A 147 5.75 -12.32 -1.31
CA ASP A 147 4.32 -12.57 -1.47
C ASP A 147 3.57 -12.37 -0.14
N ASP A 148 4.03 -13.01 0.94
CA ASP A 148 3.34 -13.03 2.24
C ASP A 148 3.43 -11.66 2.96
N GLN A 149 4.61 -11.02 2.96
CA GLN A 149 4.89 -9.88 3.84
C GLN A 149 4.82 -8.51 3.14
N ILE A 150 4.85 -8.49 1.82
CA ILE A 150 4.73 -7.27 1.03
C ILE A 150 3.41 -7.29 0.27
N ILE A 151 3.24 -8.24 -0.66
CA ILE A 151 2.11 -8.22 -1.60
C ILE A 151 0.80 -8.41 -0.84
N ASP A 152 0.66 -9.50 -0.08
CA ASP A 152 -0.57 -9.80 0.62
C ASP A 152 -0.86 -8.75 1.71
N LYS A 153 0.17 -8.25 2.40
CA LYS A 153 0.03 -7.14 3.36
C LYS A 153 -0.54 -5.89 2.70
N ILE A 154 0.01 -5.45 1.57
CA ILE A 154 -0.48 -4.28 0.84
C ILE A 154 -1.93 -4.47 0.38
N PHE A 155 -2.27 -5.64 -0.18
CA PHE A 155 -3.64 -5.90 -0.63
C PHE A 155 -4.64 -5.99 0.53
N ASN A 156 -4.24 -6.53 1.68
CA ASN A 156 -5.07 -6.53 2.88
C ASN A 156 -5.35 -5.10 3.40
N GLU A 157 -4.38 -4.20 3.32
CA GLU A 157 -4.53 -2.79 3.72
C GLU A 157 -5.41 -1.98 2.74
N ILE A 158 -5.33 -2.30 1.45
CA ILE A 158 -6.19 -1.73 0.40
C ILE A 158 -7.65 -2.18 0.60
N GLY A 159 -7.87 -3.40 1.09
CA GLY A 159 -9.21 -3.95 1.31
C GLY A 159 -10.00 -4.05 0.01
N ASP A 160 -11.23 -3.51 0.02
CA ASP A 160 -12.12 -3.49 -1.16
C ASP A 160 -11.58 -2.61 -2.31
N GLY A 161 -10.54 -1.82 -2.05
CA GLY A 161 -9.87 -1.01 -3.06
C GLY A 161 -10.59 0.29 -3.41
N SER A 162 -10.24 0.81 -4.59
CA SER A 162 -10.85 2.01 -5.16
C SER A 162 -10.93 1.83 -6.68
N ASP A 163 -12.08 2.19 -7.27
CA ASP A 163 -12.27 2.19 -8.72
C ASP A 163 -11.31 3.19 -9.42
N MET A 164 -10.84 4.19 -8.67
CA MET A 164 -9.98 5.24 -9.19
C MET A 164 -8.50 4.86 -9.18
N LEU A 165 -8.08 3.91 -8.35
CA LEU A 165 -6.69 3.46 -8.22
C LEU A 165 -6.57 1.94 -8.37
N LEU A 166 -6.34 1.50 -9.60
CA LEU A 166 -6.19 0.09 -9.94
C LEU A 166 -4.74 -0.38 -9.77
N ILE A 167 -4.46 -1.01 -8.62
CA ILE A 167 -3.17 -1.64 -8.32
C ILE A 167 -3.28 -3.16 -8.48
N ASN A 168 -2.28 -3.77 -9.11
CA ASN A 168 -2.17 -5.22 -9.25
C ASN A 168 -0.80 -5.69 -8.72
N ARG A 169 -0.60 -7.01 -8.63
CA ARG A 169 0.66 -7.60 -8.13
C ARG A 169 1.89 -7.16 -8.95
N ASN A 170 1.74 -6.88 -10.25
CA ASN A 170 2.87 -6.39 -11.07
C ASN A 170 3.28 -4.97 -10.69
N HIS A 171 2.33 -4.10 -10.33
CA HIS A 171 2.65 -2.76 -9.84
C HIS A 171 3.44 -2.82 -8.52
N VAL A 172 3.03 -3.67 -7.58
CA VAL A 172 3.78 -3.85 -6.30
C VAL A 172 5.18 -4.42 -6.55
N ARG A 173 5.31 -5.43 -7.43
CA ARG A 173 6.62 -5.93 -7.85
C ARG A 173 7.43 -4.87 -8.59
N GLY A 174 6.77 -4.00 -9.34
CA GLY A 174 7.38 -2.84 -9.99
C GLY A 174 7.95 -1.82 -8.99
N MET A 175 7.25 -1.58 -7.87
CA MET A 175 7.76 -0.74 -6.76
C MET A 175 9.05 -1.33 -6.18
N ILE A 176 9.13 -2.65 -6.00
CA ILE A 176 10.36 -3.33 -5.53
C ILE A 176 11.53 -3.03 -6.49
N TYR A 177 11.34 -3.22 -7.79
CA TYR A 177 12.40 -2.96 -8.78
C TYR A 177 12.76 -1.48 -8.90
N TRP A 178 11.78 -0.59 -8.71
CA TRP A 178 12.01 0.85 -8.68
C TRP A 178 12.85 1.26 -7.48
N LEU A 179 12.55 0.74 -6.28
CA LEU A 179 13.36 0.96 -5.08
C LEU A 179 14.74 0.34 -5.18
N ALA A 180 14.87 -0.80 -5.86
CA ALA A 180 16.18 -1.41 -6.13
C ALA A 180 17.04 -0.48 -7.01
N ASP A 181 16.46 0.13 -8.05
CA ASP A 181 17.16 1.11 -8.90
C ASP A 181 17.61 2.34 -8.11
N LYS A 182 16.78 2.80 -7.16
CA LYS A 182 17.05 3.93 -6.25
C LYS A 182 17.90 3.59 -5.03
N CYS A 183 18.30 2.34 -4.88
CA CYS A 183 19.15 1.82 -3.81
C CYS A 183 18.53 1.69 -2.41
N TYR A 184 17.20 1.70 -2.33
CA TYR A 184 16.43 1.39 -1.13
C TYR A 184 16.18 -0.12 -0.95
N VAL A 185 16.21 -0.89 -2.04
CA VAL A 185 16.16 -2.36 -1.96
C VAL A 185 17.51 -2.96 -2.32
N ARG A 186 17.99 -3.87 -1.46
CA ARG A 186 19.25 -4.62 -1.60
C ARG A 186 18.95 -6.11 -1.46
N TRP A 187 19.60 -6.91 -2.30
CA TRP A 187 19.43 -8.38 -2.35
C TRP A 187 20.70 -9.09 -2.87
N HIS A 188 21.83 -8.41 -2.67
CA HIS A 188 23.18 -8.87 -3.01
C HIS A 188 24.08 -8.61 -1.82
#